data_AF-A0A7J4N6G2-F1
#
_entry.id   AF-A0A7J4N6G2-F1
#
_cell.length_a   1.000
_cell.length_b   1.000
_cell.length_c   1.000
_cell.angle_alpha   90.00
_cell.angle_beta   90.00
_cell.angle_gamma   90.00
#
_symmetry.space_group_name_H-M   'P 1'
#
loop_
_entity.id
_entity.type
_entity.pdbx_description
1 polymer ?
#
loop_
_entity_poly.entity_id
_entity_poly.type
_entity_poly.pdbx_seq_one_letter_code
_entity_poly.pdbx_strand_id
1 'polypeptide(L)' 'PERLKEVNKEITKMGAKVTQQYALLGKYDFMNILEAPNNETVVKIMMSLGSRGTLETVTLAAIPVEEFLEGLKDE' A
#
# COMPACT_ATOMS: atom_id res chain seq x y z
N PRO A 1 17.70 4.82 -4.03
CA PRO A 1 17.32 5.85 -3.02
C PRO A 1 16.37 6.94 -3.56
N GLU A 2 16.72 7.59 -4.67
CA GLU A 2 15.91 8.68 -5.25
C GLU A 2 14.54 8.21 -5.73
N ARG A 3 14.49 7.01 -6.29
CA ARG A 3 13.25 6.44 -6.85
C ARG A 3 12.15 6.21 -5.82
N LEU A 4 12.52 5.89 -4.58
CA LEU A 4 11.57 5.74 -3.46
C LEU A 4 10.85 7.06 -3.15
N LYS A 5 11.58 8.19 -3.21
CA LYS A 5 11.01 9.53 -3.01
C LYS A 5 10.08 9.94 -4.15
N GLU A 6 10.36 9.51 -5.37
CA GLU A 6 9.52 9.78 -6.53
C GLU A 6 8.23 8.96 -6.50
N VAL A 7 8.30 7.69 -6.12
CA VAL A 7 7.13 6.83 -5.91
C VAL A 7 6.17 7.44 -4.90
N ASN A 8 6.67 7.98 -3.78
CA ASN A 8 5.81 8.65 -2.78
C ASN A 8 5.06 9.84 -3.40
N LYS A 9 5.70 10.64 -4.25
CA LYS A 9 5.04 11.77 -4.95
C LYS A 9 3.98 11.28 -5.94
N GLU A 10 4.23 10.19 -6.65
CA GLU A 10 3.26 9.60 -7.57
C GLU A 10 2.04 9.04 -6.83
N ILE A 11 2.25 8.32 -5.74
CA ILE A 11 1.18 7.80 -4.87
C ILE A 11 0.28 8.95 -4.39
N THR A 12 0.88 10.07 -3.95
CA THR A 12 0.15 11.29 -3.56
C THR A 12 -0.66 11.90 -4.70
N LYS A 13 -0.09 11.96 -5.92
CA LYS A 13 -0.83 12.45 -7.10
C LYS A 13 -2.00 11.55 -7.48
N MET A 14 -1.93 10.26 -7.15
CA MET A 14 -2.98 9.27 -7.41
C MET A 14 -4.05 9.21 -6.32
N GLY A 15 -3.96 10.06 -5.28
CA GLY A 15 -4.98 10.19 -4.25
C GLY A 15 -4.78 9.28 -3.03
N ALA A 16 -3.59 8.68 -2.87
CA ALA A 16 -3.22 7.94 -1.67
C ALA A 16 -2.06 8.61 -0.94
N LYS A 17 -1.90 8.33 0.34
CA LYS A 17 -0.84 8.90 1.18
C LYS A 17 -0.06 7.77 1.82
N VAL A 18 1.27 7.78 1.67
CA VAL A 18 2.15 6.91 2.43
C VAL A 18 2.22 7.44 3.86
N THR A 19 1.72 6.67 4.82
CA THR A 19 1.71 7.04 6.24
C THR A 19 3.00 6.60 6.91
N GLN A 20 3.47 5.39 6.60
CA GLN A 20 4.71 4.84 7.11
C GLN A 20 5.44 4.03 6.02
N GLN A 21 6.77 4.03 6.10
CA GLN A 21 7.63 3.32 5.16
C GLN A 21 8.85 2.78 5.91
N TYR A 22 9.14 1.51 5.72
CA TYR A 22 10.23 0.80 6.40
C TYR A 22 11.10 0.07 5.36
N ALA A 23 12.41 0.14 5.54
CA ALA A 23 13.33 -0.81 4.92
C ALA A 23 13.36 -2.06 5.78
N LEU A 24 13.32 -3.23 5.15
CA LEU A 24 13.27 -4.51 5.80
C LEU A 24 14.50 -5.34 5.45
N LEU A 25 14.91 -6.21 6.37
CA LEU A 25 15.97 -7.18 6.16
C LEU A 25 15.34 -8.57 6.19
N GLY A 26 14.83 -9.01 5.05
CA GLY A 26 14.11 -10.27 4.94
C GLY A 26 13.68 -10.57 3.51
N LYS A 27 12.57 -11.30 3.37
CA LYS A 27 12.04 -11.71 2.05
C LYS A 27 11.65 -10.53 1.16
N TYR A 28 11.27 -9.41 1.77
CA TYR A 28 10.92 -8.18 1.08
C TYR A 28 11.89 -7.08 1.52
N ASP A 29 12.21 -6.16 0.61
CA ASP A 29 13.11 -5.05 0.89
C ASP A 29 12.40 -3.88 1.58
N PHE A 30 11.09 -3.72 1.37
CA PHE A 30 10.32 -2.59 1.87
C PHE A 30 8.91 -2.97 2.31
N MET A 31 8.41 -2.28 3.33
CA MET A 31 7.00 -2.27 3.72
C MET A 31 6.48 -0.83 3.70
N ASN A 32 5.32 -0.65 3.09
CA ASN A 32 4.64 0.63 2.98
C ASN A 32 3.24 0.51 3.57
N ILE A 33 2.91 1.40 4.50
CA ILE A 33 1.55 1.61 4.96
C ILE A 33 1.04 2.84 4.24
N LEU A 34 -0.10 2.71 3.57
CA LEU A 34 -0.73 3.78 2.82
C LEU A 34 -2.21 3.86 3.13
N GLU A 35 -2.71 5.09 3.15
CA GLU A 35 -4.13 5.41 3.23
C GLU A 35 -4.62 5.82 1.84
N ALA A 36 -5.76 5.27 1.44
CA ALA A 36 -6.43 5.62 0.19
C ALA A 36 -7.94 5.66 0.48
N PRO A 37 -8.72 6.43 -0.29
CA PRO A 37 -10.16 6.54 -0.07
C PRO A 37 -10.91 5.22 -0.32
N ASN A 38 -10.34 4.32 -1.14
CA ASN A 38 -10.91 3.01 -1.46
C ASN A 38 -9.86 2.07 -2.10
N ASN A 39 -10.22 0.79 -2.20
CA ASN A 39 -9.35 -0.25 -2.77
C ASN A 39 -9.07 -0.03 -4.26
N GLU A 40 -10.00 0.53 -5.03
CA GLU A 40 -9.83 0.82 -6.46
C GLU A 40 -8.69 1.83 -6.69
N THR A 41 -8.52 2.80 -5.78
CA THR A 41 -7.41 3.74 -5.82
C THR A 41 -6.08 3.01 -5.65
N VAL A 42 -6.01 2.06 -4.70
CA VAL A 42 -4.82 1.23 -4.47
C VAL A 42 -4.52 0.34 -5.68
N VAL A 43 -5.53 -0.29 -6.29
CA VAL A 43 -5.36 -1.11 -7.50
C VAL A 43 -4.73 -0.30 -8.63
N LYS A 44 -5.19 0.94 -8.88
CA LYS A 44 -4.60 1.82 -9.90
C LYS A 44 -3.14 2.13 -9.60
N ILE A 45 -2.80 2.41 -8.34
CA ILE A 45 -1.42 2.66 -7.91
C ILE A 45 -0.57 1.42 -8.17
N MET A 46 -1.03 0.24 -7.77
CA MET A 46 -0.30 -1.01 -7.97
C MET A 46 -0.09 -1.32 -9.46
N MET A 47 -1.09 -1.12 -10.30
CA MET A 47 -0.94 -1.29 -11.76
C MET A 47 0.09 -0.29 -12.33
N SER A 48 0.05 0.96 -11.89
CA SER A 48 1.02 1.99 -12.32
C SER A 48 2.44 1.63 -11.91
N LEU A 49 2.64 1.19 -10.66
CA LEU A 49 3.94 0.79 -10.13
C LEU A 49 4.45 -0.51 -10.78
N GLY A 50 3.59 -1.52 -10.92
CA GLY A 50 3.92 -2.82 -11.51
C GLY A 50 4.18 -2.76 -13.02
N SER A 51 3.51 -1.85 -13.75
CA SER A 51 3.73 -1.68 -15.20
C SER A 51 5.16 -1.29 -15.57
N ARG A 52 5.92 -0.77 -14.60
CA ARG A 52 7.29 -0.29 -14.80
C ARG A 52 8.33 -1.42 -14.65
N GLY A 53 7.92 -2.63 -14.29
CA GLY A 53 8.75 -3.85 -14.28
C GLY A 53 9.86 -3.91 -13.24
N THR A 54 10.02 -2.87 -12.41
CA THR A 54 11.10 -2.77 -11.42
C THR A 54 10.67 -3.06 -9.99
N LEU A 55 9.36 -3.26 -9.75
CA LEU A 55 8.77 -3.48 -8.43
C LEU A 55 7.77 -4.62 -8.51
N GLU A 56 8.06 -5.67 -7.77
CA GLU A 56 7.09 -6.72 -7.46
C GLU A 56 6.56 -6.44 -6.05
N THR A 57 5.25 -6.28 -5.91
CA THR A 57 4.62 -5.88 -4.66
C THR A 57 3.53 -6.86 -4.25
N VAL A 58 3.46 -7.12 -2.95
CA VAL A 58 2.31 -7.78 -2.34
C VAL A 58 1.47 -6.71 -1.68
N THR A 59 0.21 -6.60 -2.09
CA THR A 59 -0.74 -5.60 -1.58
C THR A 59 -1.75 -6.29 -0.68
N LEU A 60 -1.88 -5.79 0.54
CA LEU A 60 -2.79 -6.33 1.55
C LEU A 60 -3.75 -5.22 1.96
N ALA A 61 -5.05 -5.44 1.78
CA ALA A 61 -6.07 -4.56 2.35
C ALA A 61 -6.07 -4.75 3.87
N ALA A 62 -5.85 -3.66 4.60
CA ALA A 62 -5.91 -3.67 6.06
C ALA A 62 -7.35 -3.40 6.50
N ILE A 63 -7.91 -4.32 7.28
CA ILE A 63 -9.19 -4.14 7.96
C ILE A 63 -8.85 -3.81 9.43
N PRO A 64 -9.41 -2.73 10.01
CA PRO A 64 -9.28 -2.47 11.44
C PRO A 64 -9.71 -3.69 12.26
N VAL A 65 -8.95 -4.02 13.31
CA VAL A 65 -9.20 -5.23 14.11
C VAL A 65 -10.59 -5.15 14.76
N GLU A 66 -11.00 -3.96 15.17
CA GLU A 66 -12.32 -3.71 15.75
C GLU A 66 -13.45 -4.03 14.76
N GLU A 67 -13.34 -3.56 13.50
CA GLU A 67 -14.30 -3.85 12.42
C GLU A 67 -14.35 -5.36 12.11
N PHE A 68 -13.19 -5.99 12.04
CA PHE A 68 -13.09 -7.43 11.84
C PHE A 68 -13.79 -8.22 12.96
N LEU A 69 -13.62 -7.81 14.22
CA LEU A 69 -14.26 -8.46 15.37
C LEU A 69 -15.76 -8.21 15.44
N GLU A 70 -16.24 -7.05 15.00
CA GLU A 70 -17.69 -6.77 14.93
C GLU A 70 -18.39 -7.70 13.94
N GLY A 71 -17.83 -7.92 12.75
CA GLY A 71 -18.40 -8.83 11.75
C GLY A 71 -18.48 -10.31 12.18
N LEU A 72 -17.73 -10.72 13.21
CA LEU A 72 -17.78 -12.08 13.77
C LEU A 72 -18.81 -12.25 14.89
N LYS A 73 -19.33 -11.17 15.47
CA LYS A 73 -20.29 -11.24 16.59
C LYS A 73 -21.72 -11.53 16.13
N ASP A 74 -21.98 -11.46 14.83
CA ASP A 74 -23.27 -11.76 14.22
C ASP A 74 -23.43 -13.25 13.81
N GLU A 75 -22.48 -14.12 14.22
CA GLU A 75 -22.57 -15.60 14.18
C GLU A 75 -22.91 -16.22 15.54
#